data_AF-A0A8J4UPX6-F1
#
_entry.id   AF-A0A8J4UPX6-F1
#
_cell.length_a   1.000
_cell.length_b   1.000
_cell.length_c   1.000
_cell.angle_alpha   90.00
_cell.angle_beta   90.00
_cell.angle_gamma   90.00
#
_symmetry.space_group_name_H-M   'P 1'
#
loop_
_entity.id
_entity.type
_entity.pdbx_description
1 polymer ?
#
loop_
_entity_poly.entity_id
_entity_poly.type
_entity_poly.pdbx_seq_one_letter_code
_entity_poly.pdbx_strand_id
1 'polypeptide(L)'
;MESLAGYVYKAASEGRVLTLAALLLNHSPSETRYLLDYVTQLAGQRSTPLIIAARNGHDKVVRLLLDHYRVDTEQTGTVRFDG
;
A
#
# COMPACT_ATOMS: atom_id res chain seq x y z
N MET A 1 14.00 -3.45 -5.69
CA MET A 1 12.55 -3.13 -5.67
C MET A 1 11.88 -3.48 -4.35
N GLU A 2 12.21 -4.59 -3.69
CA GLU A 2 11.60 -4.96 -2.39
C GLU A 2 11.78 -3.90 -1.28
N SER A 3 12.95 -3.25 -1.21
CA SER A 3 13.18 -2.15 -0.27
C SER A 3 12.24 -0.96 -0.52
N LEU A 4 11.97 -0.64 -1.79
CA LEU A 4 11.04 0.42 -2.18
C LEU A 4 9.60 0.04 -1.86
N ALA A 5 9.20 -1.21 -2.07
CA ALA A 5 7.88 -1.71 -1.68
C ALA A 5 7.65 -1.57 -0.17
N GLY A 6 8.69 -1.80 0.65
CA GLY A 6 8.65 -1.52 2.08
C GLY A 6 8.39 -0.06 2.43
N TYR A 7 9.01 0.89 1.72
CA TYR A 7 8.74 2.33 1.90
C TYR A 7 7.33 2.73 1.47
N VAL A 8 6.84 2.19 0.35
CA VAL A 8 5.46 2.39 -0.14
C VAL A 8 4.47 1.87 0.89
N TYR A 9 4.68 0.66 1.40
CA TYR A 9 3.86 0.06 2.46
C TYR A 9 3.85 0.91 3.72
N LYS A 10 5.02 1.38 4.18
CA LYS A 10 5.15 2.23 5.38
C LYS A 10 4.45 3.58 5.21
N ALA A 11 4.60 4.22 4.05
CA ALA A 11 3.91 5.46 3.74
C ALA A 11 2.39 5.28 3.75
N ALA A 12 1.90 4.17 3.18
CA ALA A 12 0.48 3.84 3.19
C ALA A 12 -0.05 3.53 4.61
N SER A 13 0.71 2.78 5.41
CA SER A 13 0.33 2.42 6.78
C SER A 13 0.31 3.61 7.75
N GLU A 14 1.08 4.66 7.46
CA GLU A 14 1.16 5.90 8.28
C GLU A 14 0.29 7.04 7.71
N GLY A 15 -0.44 6.81 6.62
CA GLY A 15 -1.31 7.83 6.02
C GLY A 15 -0.57 8.96 5.30
N ARG A 16 0.72 8.79 4.96
CA ARG A 16 1.56 9.82 4.33
C ARG A 16 1.28 9.94 2.83
N VAL A 17 0.13 10.50 2.47
CA VAL A 17 -0.34 10.59 1.08
C VAL A 17 0.64 11.26 0.13
N LEU A 18 1.29 12.36 0.53
CA LEU A 18 2.25 13.08 -0.32
C LEU A 18 3.54 12.28 -0.52
N THR A 19 4.03 11.61 0.54
CA THR A 19 5.20 10.74 0.44
C THR A 19 4.90 9.54 -0.45
N LEU A 20 3.72 8.93 -0.31
CA LEU A 20 3.28 7.84 -1.17
C LEU A 20 3.22 8.26 -2.64
N ALA A 21 2.59 9.41 -2.93
CA ALA A 21 2.54 9.93 -4.30
C ALA A 21 3.95 10.19 -4.88
N ALA A 22 4.84 10.78 -4.09
CA ALA A 22 6.22 11.03 -4.51
C ALA A 22 7.00 9.73 -4.78
N LEU A 23 6.81 8.70 -3.95
CA LEU A 23 7.41 7.38 -4.14
C LEU A 23 6.92 6.67 -5.39
N LEU A 24 5.74 7.00 -5.91
CA LEU A 24 5.14 6.34 -7.08
C LEU A 24 5.30 7.14 -8.38
N LEU A 25 5.61 8.44 -8.32
CA LEU A 25 5.57 9.36 -9.47
C LEU A 25 6.57 9.04 -10.59
N ASN A 26 7.77 8.52 -10.24
CA ASN A 26 8.86 8.31 -11.20
C ASN A 26 8.99 6.85 -11.66
N HIS A 27 7.93 6.06 -11.54
CA HIS A 27 7.94 4.65 -11.90
C HIS A 27 7.06 4.37 -13.11
N SER A 28 7.48 3.40 -13.91
CA SER A 28 6.65 2.87 -14.98
C SER A 28 5.37 2.24 -14.43
N PRO A 29 4.27 2.17 -15.21
CA PRO A 29 3.03 1.56 -14.74
C PRO A 29 3.20 0.13 -14.22
N SER A 30 4.10 -0.66 -14.80
CA SER A 30 4.41 -2.03 -14.35
C SER A 30 5.13 -2.05 -13.01
N GLU A 31 6.08 -1.14 -12.78
CA GLU A 31 6.77 -1.03 -11.49
C GLU A 31 5.82 -0.53 -10.41
N THR A 32 5.02 0.50 -10.72
CA THR A 32 3.98 1.01 -9.81
C THR A 32 3.03 -0.11 -9.42
N ARG A 33 2.55 -0.91 -10.38
CA ARG A 33 1.67 -2.05 -10.09
C ARG A 33 2.37 -3.08 -9.20
N TYR A 34 3.61 -3.44 -9.51
CA TYR A 34 4.41 -4.33 -8.67
C TYR A 34 4.52 -3.82 -7.22
N LEU A 35 4.81 -2.53 -7.02
CA LEU A 35 4.93 -1.92 -5.68
C LEU A 35 3.60 -1.93 -4.91
N LEU A 36 2.48 -1.75 -5.60
CA LEU A 36 1.12 -1.69 -5.01
C LEU A 36 0.52 -3.08 -4.78
N ASP A 37 0.95 -4.09 -5.53
CA ASP A 37 0.56 -5.49 -5.36
C ASP A 37 1.50 -6.25 -4.41
N TYR A 38 2.65 -5.66 -4.05
CA TYR A 38 3.63 -6.29 -3.16
C TYR A 38 3.05 -6.51 -1.77
N VAL A 39 3.06 -7.77 -1.34
CA VAL A 39 2.54 -8.19 -0.04
C VAL A 39 3.65 -8.11 1.00
N THR A 40 3.50 -7.20 1.96
CA THR A 40 4.44 -7.03 3.07
C THR A 40 4.00 -7.86 4.27
N GLN A 41 4.95 -8.55 4.89
CA GLN A 41 4.76 -9.22 6.17
C GLN A 41 5.40 -8.39 7.29
N LEU A 42 4.58 -7.83 8.18
CA LEU A 42 5.04 -7.00 9.29
C LEU A 42 4.22 -7.33 10.54
N ALA A 43 4.90 -7.63 11.67
CA ALA A 43 4.25 -7.97 12.94
C ALA A 43 3.18 -9.09 12.83
N GLY A 44 3.41 -10.09 11.97
CA GLY A 44 2.47 -11.19 11.74
C GLY A 44 1.24 -10.83 10.89
N GLN A 45 1.09 -9.56 10.50
CA GLN A 45 0.13 -9.09 9.50
C GLN A 45 0.74 -9.26 8.11
N ARG A 46 -0.03 -9.77 7.16
CA ARG A 46 0.38 -9.90 5.75
C ARG A 46 -0.59 -9.08 4.89
N SER A 47 -0.13 -7.98 4.30
CA SER A 47 -1.02 -7.06 3.57
C SER A 47 -0.30 -6.26 2.50
N THR A 48 -1.09 -5.77 1.55
CA THR A 48 -0.67 -4.78 0.54
C THR A 48 -0.80 -3.35 1.09
N PRO A 49 -0.24 -2.33 0.40
CA PRO A 49 -0.43 -0.93 0.73
C PRO A 49 -1.91 -0.51 0.84
N LEU A 50 -2.79 -1.01 -0.03
CA LEU A 50 -4.23 -0.71 0.02
C LEU A 50 -4.87 -1.27 1.30
N ILE A 51 -4.62 -2.54 1.61
CA ILE A 51 -5.21 -3.21 2.78
C ILE A 51 -4.79 -2.51 4.07
N ILE A 52 -3.50 -2.19 4.24
CA ILE A 52 -3.03 -1.56 5.48
C ILE A 52 -3.53 -0.12 5.64
N ALA A 53 -3.63 0.64 4.55
CA ALA A 53 -4.20 1.99 4.57
C ALA A 53 -5.68 1.97 4.95
N ALA A 54 -6.45 1.03 4.37
CA ALA A 54 -7.86 0.85 4.68
C ALA A 54 -8.06 0.41 6.14
N ARG A 55 -7.29 -0.58 6.60
CA ARG A 55 -7.32 -1.08 7.99
C ARG A 55 -7.07 0.05 9.00
N ASN A 56 -6.13 0.94 8.71
CA ASN A 56 -5.76 2.04 9.61
C ASN A 56 -6.64 3.29 9.44
N GLY A 57 -7.63 3.28 8.53
CA GLY A 57 -8.55 4.39 8.33
C GLY A 57 -7.98 5.59 7.55
N HIS A 58 -6.96 5.36 6.72
CA HIS A 58 -6.31 6.42 5.93
C HIS A 58 -7.04 6.67 4.61
N ASP A 59 -8.23 7.28 4.69
CA ASP A 59 -9.14 7.60 3.58
C ASP A 59 -8.45 8.30 2.39
N LYS A 60 -7.57 9.27 2.63
CA LYS A 60 -6.84 9.99 1.58
C LYS A 60 -5.88 9.09 0.81
N VAL A 61 -5.21 8.17 1.50
CA VAL A 61 -4.34 7.18 0.87
C VAL A 61 -5.17 6.19 0.05
N VAL A 62 -6.26 5.70 0.62
CA VAL A 62 -7.17 4.77 -0.08
C VAL A 62 -7.71 5.41 -1.37
N ARG A 63 -8.21 6.65 -1.29
CA ARG A 63 -8.67 7.40 -2.47
C ARG A 63 -7.56 7.58 -3.50
N LEU A 64 -6.35 7.98 -3.08
CA LEU A 64 -5.21 8.10 -3.99
C LEU A 64 -4.96 6.79 -4.75
N LEU A 65 -4.94 5.65 -4.05
CA LEU A 65 -4.67 4.34 -4.64
C LEU A 65 -5.78 3.90 -5.62
N LEU A 66 -7.04 4.13 -5.28
CA LEU A 66 -8.18 3.74 -6.11
C LEU A 66 -8.34 4.65 -7.33
N ASP A 67 -8.35 5.97 -7.12
CA ASP A 67 -8.71 6.95 -8.14
C ASP A 67 -7.58 7.16 -9.15
N HIS A 68 -6.32 7.18 -8.68
CA HIS A 68 -5.17 7.53 -9.53
C HIS A 68 -4.36 6.32 -10.00
N TYR A 69 -4.32 5.24 -9.22
CA TYR A 69 -3.49 4.07 -9.54
C TYR A 69 -4.30 2.83 -9.95
N ARG A 70 -5.63 2.87 -9.85
CA ARG A 70 -6.54 1.78 -10.26
C ARG A 70 -6.11 0.42 -9.69
N VAL A 71 -5.74 0.43 -8.41
CA VAL A 71 -5.35 -0.78 -7.69
C VAL A 71 -6.53 -1.75 -7.62
N ASP A 72 -6.24 -3.04 -7.72
CA ASP A 72 -7.24 -4.09 -7.56
C ASP A 72 -7.83 -4.04 -6.14
N THR A 73 -9.15 -3.95 -6.02
CA THR A 73 -9.85 -3.94 -4.73
C THR A 73 -9.92 -5.32 -4.10
N GLU A 74 -9.78 -6.38 -4.90
CA GLU A 74 -9.89 -7.77 -4.46
C GLU A 74 -8.56 -8.35 -3.94
N GLN A 75 -7.64 -7.48 -3.53
CA GLN A 75 -6.37 -7.90 -2.92
C GLN A 75 -6.59 -8.65 -1.61
N THR A 76 -5.91 -9.78 -1.47
CA THR A 76 -6.01 -10.63 -0.26
C THR A 76 -4.85 -10.39 0.70
N GLY A 77 -5.14 -10.42 2.00
CA GLY A 77 -4.15 -10.37 3.07
C GLY A 77 -4.53 -11.27 4.24
N THR A 78 -3.62 -11.43 5.20
CA THR A 78 -3.87 -12.11 6.47
C THR A 78 -4.06 -11.06 7.54
N VAL A 79 -5.27 -10.98 8.11
CA VAL A 79 -5.56 -10.13 9.27
C VAL A 79 -5.31 -10.91 10.54
N ARG A 80 -4.49 -10.36 11.43
CA ARG A 80 -4.29 -10.90 12.78
C ARG A 80 -5.02 -10.00 13.79
N PHE A 81 -5.81 -10.62 14.65
CA PHE A 81 -6.40 -10.00 15.82
C PHE A 81 -5.61 -10.48 17.04
N ASP A 82 -4.98 -9.57 17.76
CA ASP A 82 -4.42 -9.85 19.08
C ASP A 82 -5.58 -9.67 20.07
N GLY A 83 -6.33 -10.76 20.27
CA GLY A 83 -7.39 -10.86 21.28
C GLY A 83 -6.84 -11.19 22.66
#